data_AF-A0A959DIK8-F1
#
_entry.id   AF-A0A959DIK8-F1
#
_cell.length_a   1.000
_cell.length_b   1.000
_cell.length_c   1.000
_cell.angle_alpha   90.00
_cell.angle_beta   90.00
_cell.angle_gamma   90.00
#
_symmetry.space_group_name_H-M   'P 1'
#
loop_
_entity.id
_entity.type
_entity.pdbx_description
1 polymer ?
#
loop_
_entity_poly.entity_id
_entity_poly.type
_entity_poly.pdbx_seq_one_letter_code
_entity_poly.pdbx_strand_id
1 'polypeptide(L)'
;NDTLDANCNCAGTPTACTGIGDADGDGVCSNVDCNDNNPTNTNQPGDACDDGDNTTLNDIIDADCNCMGIPTACTGFGDADGDGVCANVDCDDNDPSNTSQPGNWCDDGNPDTIGDAVQADCSCKGIPLLNNVCSRVNTGSDDAEESSAGSVSLTSSDLELVNDGSDQIVGMRFAGLDIPQGANIRNASIQFVVDEATNDNPCNLKIYGQASDDAPTFSSSGNNISSRPRTNAEIAWSPSEWLSVSNAGPAQQTPDLSSVIQEIVTRNGYTPASSIVIIIEGTGRRTAKSFNGSSSKAPILCVEYAITLPDCPAILANIGDACDDGDNTTINDTVDANCNCSGTPTACTGIGDYDGDGICANLDCNDYDPNIASIPGDACDDGDNTTLNDVIDANCNCAG
;
A
#
# COMPACT_ATOMS: atom_id res chain seq x y z
N ASN A 1 -35.21 34.60 52.32
CA ASN A 1 -34.57 34.93 53.61
C ASN A 1 -34.94 36.34 54.05
N ASP A 2 -36.21 36.70 53.98
CA ASP A 2 -36.59 38.10 54.17
C ASP A 2 -36.76 38.37 55.66
N THR A 3 -36.01 39.36 56.16
CA THR A 3 -36.08 39.79 57.54
C THR A 3 -36.46 41.26 57.60
N LEU A 4 -37.11 41.67 58.69
CA LEU A 4 -37.40 43.09 58.92
C LEU A 4 -36.10 43.79 59.29
N ASP A 5 -35.74 44.83 58.53
CA ASP A 5 -34.63 45.71 58.90
C ASP A 5 -34.98 46.55 60.15
N ALA A 6 -34.00 47.30 60.67
CA ALA A 6 -34.17 48.14 61.85
C ALA A 6 -35.21 49.27 61.68
N ASN A 7 -35.68 49.51 60.45
CA ASN A 7 -36.70 50.49 60.10
C ASN A 7 -38.06 49.84 59.78
N CYS A 8 -38.22 48.54 60.06
CA CYS A 8 -39.41 47.74 59.76
C CYS A 8 -39.72 47.62 58.26
N ASN A 9 -38.73 47.77 57.37
CA ASN A 9 -38.88 47.41 55.98
C ASN A 9 -38.59 45.92 55.82
N CYS A 10 -39.39 45.22 55.03
CA CYS A 10 -39.08 43.85 54.65
C CYS A 10 -37.91 43.88 53.67
N ALA A 11 -36.73 43.43 54.12
CA ALA A 11 -35.51 43.43 53.33
C ALA A 11 -34.96 42.00 53.27
N GLY A 12 -34.99 41.42 52.08
CA GLY A 12 -34.28 40.20 51.73
C GLY A 12 -32.86 40.51 51.26
N THR A 13 -31.95 39.54 51.40
CA THR A 13 -30.74 39.52 50.58
C THR A 13 -31.15 39.39 49.11
N PRO A 14 -30.73 40.30 48.21
CA PRO A 14 -30.99 40.16 46.78
C PRO A 14 -30.47 38.81 46.31
N THR A 15 -31.35 37.96 45.78
CA THR A 15 -30.93 36.78 45.02
C THR A 15 -30.32 37.27 43.71
N ALA A 16 -29.47 36.44 43.09
CA ALA A 16 -28.82 36.77 41.81
C ALA A 16 -29.84 37.13 40.70
N CYS A 17 -31.11 36.73 40.87
CA CYS A 17 -32.21 36.87 39.90
C CYS A 17 -33.16 38.05 40.17
N THR A 18 -32.71 39.06 40.92
CA THR A 18 -33.54 40.22 41.29
C THR A 18 -34.08 40.94 40.06
N GLY A 19 -35.41 40.95 39.88
CA GLY A 19 -36.10 41.58 38.75
C GLY A 19 -36.34 40.67 37.53
N ILE A 20 -35.80 39.45 37.55
CA ILE A 20 -35.94 38.44 36.50
C ILE A 20 -36.89 37.32 36.97
N GLY A 21 -36.75 36.89 38.23
CA GLY A 21 -37.49 35.75 38.78
C GLY A 21 -36.63 34.49 38.84
N ASP A 22 -37.10 33.54 39.65
CA ASP A 22 -36.62 32.17 39.84
C ASP A 22 -37.87 31.45 40.41
N ALA A 23 -38.65 30.82 39.53
CA ALA A 23 -40.03 30.46 39.84
C ALA A 23 -40.15 29.15 40.63
N ASP A 24 -39.15 28.28 40.54
CA ASP A 24 -39.10 27.04 41.31
C ASP A 24 -38.08 27.05 42.47
N GLY A 25 -37.19 28.03 42.50
CA GLY A 25 -36.30 28.32 43.62
C GLY A 25 -35.01 27.50 43.63
N ASP A 26 -34.57 26.99 42.48
CA ASP A 26 -33.35 26.18 42.37
C ASP A 26 -32.05 27.01 42.30
N GLY A 27 -32.19 28.34 42.13
CA GLY A 27 -31.09 29.29 42.10
C GLY A 27 -30.62 29.70 40.70
N VAL A 28 -31.24 29.19 39.63
CA VAL A 28 -31.08 29.66 38.25
C VAL A 28 -32.13 30.74 37.95
N CYS A 29 -31.76 31.77 37.19
CA CYS A 29 -32.71 32.85 36.89
C CYS A 29 -33.61 32.48 35.73
N SER A 30 -34.90 32.81 35.80
CA SER A 30 -35.94 32.42 34.82
C SER A 30 -35.64 32.76 33.35
N ASN A 31 -34.67 33.64 33.06
CA ASN A 31 -34.27 34.00 31.70
C ASN A 31 -33.18 33.08 31.10
N VAL A 32 -32.55 32.25 31.92
CA VAL A 32 -31.53 31.27 31.52
C VAL A 32 -31.87 29.87 32.04
N ASP A 33 -32.96 29.73 32.78
CA ASP A 33 -33.46 28.45 33.28
C ASP A 33 -34.26 27.73 32.19
N CYS A 34 -33.76 26.57 31.78
CA CYS A 34 -34.39 25.74 30.77
C CYS A 34 -35.64 25.00 31.25
N ASN A 35 -35.92 24.99 32.56
CA ASN A 35 -37.18 24.51 33.12
C ASN A 35 -37.51 25.19 34.46
N ASP A 36 -37.90 26.46 34.40
CA ASP A 36 -38.32 27.35 35.50
C ASP A 36 -39.61 26.91 36.24
N ASN A 37 -39.99 25.63 36.17
CA ASN A 37 -41.07 25.05 36.96
C ASN A 37 -40.66 23.73 37.64
N ASN A 38 -39.42 23.29 37.49
CA ASN A 38 -38.92 22.05 38.05
C ASN A 38 -37.63 22.29 38.86
N PRO A 39 -37.73 22.36 40.20
CA PRO A 39 -36.61 22.77 41.07
C PRO A 39 -35.48 21.73 41.20
N THR A 40 -35.53 20.66 40.39
CA THR A 40 -34.47 19.66 40.27
C THR A 40 -33.72 19.77 38.94
N ASN A 41 -34.14 20.65 38.03
CA ASN A 41 -33.55 20.83 36.72
C ASN A 41 -32.86 22.19 36.61
N THR A 42 -31.65 22.28 37.15
CA THR A 42 -30.84 23.50 37.15
C THR A 42 -30.14 23.77 35.82
N ASN A 43 -30.63 23.20 34.72
CA ASN A 43 -29.98 23.28 33.42
C ASN A 43 -30.11 24.69 32.82
N GLN A 44 -28.99 25.24 32.38
CA GLN A 44 -28.92 26.55 31.73
C GLN A 44 -28.08 26.49 30.44
N PRO A 45 -28.25 27.45 29.50
CA PRO A 45 -27.41 27.54 28.32
C PRO A 45 -25.92 27.52 28.66
N GLY A 46 -25.17 26.65 27.98
CA GLY A 46 -23.74 26.41 28.19
C GLY A 46 -23.42 25.26 29.15
N ASP A 47 -24.40 24.68 29.84
CA ASP A 47 -24.20 23.43 30.58
C ASP A 47 -23.97 22.26 29.62
N ALA A 48 -23.19 21.28 30.08
CA ALA A 48 -23.02 20.02 29.36
C ALA A 48 -24.32 19.19 29.41
N CYS A 49 -24.64 18.54 28.30
CA CYS A 49 -25.79 17.64 28.18
C CYS A 49 -25.43 16.44 27.29
N ASP A 50 -26.41 15.60 26.99
CA ASP A 50 -26.31 14.45 26.06
C ASP A 50 -27.60 14.45 25.24
N ASP A 51 -27.50 14.70 23.93
CA ASP A 51 -28.65 14.72 23.02
C ASP A 51 -29.00 13.33 22.45
N GLY A 52 -28.18 12.32 22.79
CA GLY A 52 -28.30 10.95 22.34
C GLY A 52 -27.97 10.73 20.86
N ASP A 53 -27.47 11.75 20.15
CA ASP A 53 -27.00 11.66 18.77
C ASP A 53 -25.50 11.35 18.76
N ASN A 54 -25.15 10.11 18.44
CA ASN A 54 -23.76 9.65 18.35
C ASN A 54 -22.99 10.25 17.15
N THR A 55 -23.60 11.13 16.36
CA THR A 55 -22.92 11.91 15.31
C THR A 55 -22.45 13.28 15.79
N THR A 56 -22.72 13.62 17.05
CA THR A 56 -22.29 14.86 17.70
C THR A 56 -21.46 14.58 18.95
N LEU A 57 -20.55 15.50 19.29
CA LEU A 57 -19.72 15.43 20.49
C LEU A 57 -19.74 16.77 21.23
N ASN A 58 -19.41 16.75 22.53
CA ASN A 58 -19.39 17.92 23.40
C ASN A 58 -20.74 18.64 23.45
N ASP A 59 -21.82 17.89 23.70
CA ASP A 59 -23.16 18.46 23.68
C ASP A 59 -23.33 19.49 24.79
N ILE A 60 -23.80 20.65 24.37
CA ILE A 60 -24.07 21.78 25.25
C ILE A 60 -25.50 22.26 25.04
N ILE A 61 -26.08 22.76 26.12
CA ILE A 61 -27.40 23.39 26.06
C ILE A 61 -27.26 24.73 25.34
N ASP A 62 -28.00 24.90 24.24
CA ASP A 62 -28.00 26.15 23.46
C ASP A 62 -28.85 27.25 24.13
N ALA A 63 -28.92 28.43 23.50
CA ALA A 63 -29.69 29.56 24.01
C ALA A 63 -31.22 29.34 23.99
N ASP A 64 -31.68 28.35 23.21
CA ASP A 64 -33.08 27.94 23.08
C ASP A 64 -33.40 26.70 23.96
N CYS A 65 -32.47 26.30 24.83
CA CYS A 65 -32.57 25.15 25.73
C CYS A 65 -32.67 23.78 25.05
N ASN A 66 -32.14 23.67 23.84
CA ASN A 66 -31.93 22.37 23.19
C ASN A 66 -30.54 21.85 23.54
N CYS A 67 -30.42 20.55 23.78
CA CYS A 67 -29.12 19.91 23.80
C CYS A 67 -28.66 19.70 22.36
N MET A 68 -27.51 20.27 21.99
CA MET A 68 -26.91 20.06 20.67
C MET A 68 -25.40 19.92 20.81
N GLY A 69 -24.83 18.90 20.16
CA GLY A 69 -23.38 18.77 20.04
C GLY A 69 -22.77 19.34 18.77
N ILE A 70 -21.44 19.27 18.73
CA ILE A 70 -20.62 19.63 17.58
C ILE A 70 -20.57 18.40 16.66
N PRO A 71 -20.96 18.51 15.38
CA PRO A 71 -20.90 17.38 14.45
C PRO A 71 -19.50 16.78 14.38
N THR A 72 -19.40 15.46 14.56
CA THR A 72 -18.14 14.72 14.42
C THR A 72 -17.78 14.51 12.96
N ALA A 73 -16.56 14.04 12.70
CA ALA A 73 -16.17 13.58 11.37
C ALA A 73 -16.99 12.36 10.89
N CYS A 74 -17.75 11.72 11.78
CA CYS A 74 -18.51 10.49 11.56
C CYS A 74 -19.95 10.74 11.10
N THR A 75 -20.21 11.88 10.44
CA THR A 75 -21.54 12.24 9.93
C THR A 75 -22.20 11.08 9.16
N GLY A 76 -23.33 10.58 9.67
CA GLY A 76 -24.13 9.50 9.07
C GLY A 76 -23.71 8.07 9.46
N PHE A 77 -22.61 7.89 10.17
CA PHE A 77 -22.16 6.60 10.70
C PHE A 77 -22.21 6.54 12.23
N GLY A 78 -21.90 7.67 12.89
CA GLY A 78 -21.82 7.77 14.35
C GLY A 78 -20.48 7.25 14.90
N ASP A 79 -20.32 7.40 16.20
CA ASP A 79 -19.21 6.93 17.05
C ASP A 79 -19.84 6.43 18.35
N ALA A 80 -20.07 5.11 18.47
CA ALA A 80 -20.99 4.59 19.48
C ALA A 80 -20.40 4.51 20.88
N ASP A 81 -19.08 4.45 21.01
CA ASP A 81 -18.39 4.44 22.30
C ASP A 81 -17.62 5.73 22.62
N GLY A 82 -17.51 6.64 21.65
CA GLY A 82 -17.00 8.00 21.83
C GLY A 82 -15.47 8.09 21.82
N ASP A 83 -14.78 7.12 21.21
CA ASP A 83 -13.31 7.11 21.12
C ASP A 83 -12.75 7.96 19.96
N GLY A 84 -13.63 8.48 19.10
CA GLY A 84 -13.31 9.32 17.96
C GLY A 84 -13.10 8.56 16.64
N VAL A 85 -13.28 7.24 16.63
CA VAL A 85 -13.30 6.38 15.42
C VAL A 85 -14.73 6.17 14.97
N CYS A 86 -14.99 6.31 13.66
CA CYS A 86 -16.35 6.16 13.17
C CYS A 86 -16.78 4.69 13.18
N ALA A 87 -18.02 4.42 13.61
CA ALA A 87 -18.60 3.08 13.77
C ALA A 87 -18.48 2.16 12.54
N ASN A 88 -18.33 2.73 11.33
CA ASN A 88 -18.18 1.96 10.09
C ASN A 88 -16.74 1.49 9.80
N VAL A 89 -15.75 2.01 10.53
CA VAL A 89 -14.33 1.62 10.46
C VAL A 89 -13.79 1.19 11.83
N ASP A 90 -14.55 1.37 12.89
CA ASP A 90 -14.25 0.85 14.21
C ASP A 90 -14.51 -0.66 14.29
N CYS A 91 -13.48 -1.40 14.69
CA CYS A 91 -13.56 -2.83 14.87
C CYS A 91 -14.16 -3.27 16.21
N ASP A 92 -14.34 -2.36 17.16
CA ASP A 92 -15.01 -2.61 18.43
C ASP A 92 -15.74 -1.38 18.96
N ASP A 93 -16.81 -1.01 18.25
CA ASP A 93 -17.73 0.12 18.51
C ASP A 93 -18.56 -0.01 19.83
N ASN A 94 -18.04 -0.74 20.82
CA ASN A 94 -18.58 -0.84 22.17
C ASN A 94 -17.50 -0.75 23.27
N ASP A 95 -16.23 -0.59 22.91
CA ASP A 95 -15.10 -0.50 23.84
C ASP A 95 -14.21 0.71 23.47
N PRO A 96 -14.37 1.84 24.16
CA PRO A 96 -13.67 3.08 23.81
C PRO A 96 -12.16 3.05 24.11
N SER A 97 -11.65 1.90 24.59
CA SER A 97 -10.22 1.65 24.70
C SER A 97 -9.62 0.97 23.46
N ASN A 98 -10.45 0.55 22.51
CA ASN A 98 -10.10 -0.23 21.34
C ASN A 98 -10.35 0.54 20.03
N THR A 99 -9.50 1.54 19.79
CA THR A 99 -9.46 2.36 18.55
C THR A 99 -8.98 1.59 17.29
N SER A 100 -9.14 0.27 17.24
CA SER A 100 -8.66 -0.57 16.13
C SER A 100 -9.50 -0.33 14.88
N GLN A 101 -8.85 0.06 13.79
CA GLN A 101 -9.48 0.26 12.49
C GLN A 101 -8.72 -0.50 11.39
N PRO A 102 -9.36 -0.83 10.25
CA PRO A 102 -8.69 -1.44 9.11
C PRO A 102 -7.43 -0.67 8.71
N GLY A 103 -6.31 -1.39 8.57
CA GLY A 103 -4.98 -0.84 8.30
C GLY A 103 -4.12 -0.61 9.55
N ASN A 104 -4.70 -0.62 10.75
CA ASN A 104 -3.91 -0.59 11.98
C ASN A 104 -3.03 -1.83 12.09
N TRP A 105 -1.84 -1.65 12.70
CA TRP A 105 -0.97 -2.75 13.06
C TRP A 105 -1.61 -3.65 14.11
N CYS A 106 -1.46 -4.95 13.93
CA CYS A 106 -1.85 -5.95 14.91
C CYS A 106 -0.85 -7.12 14.87
N ASP A 107 -1.03 -8.14 15.69
CA ASP A 107 -0.24 -9.38 15.66
C ASP A 107 -1.23 -10.55 15.60
N ASP A 108 -1.22 -11.32 14.51
CA ASP A 108 -2.12 -12.48 14.33
C ASP A 108 -1.57 -13.76 14.99
N GLY A 109 -0.37 -13.67 15.58
CA GLY A 109 0.33 -14.75 16.25
C GLY A 109 0.94 -15.79 15.30
N ASN A 110 0.89 -15.59 13.99
CA ASN A 110 1.41 -16.51 13.00
C ASN A 110 2.84 -16.10 12.56
N PRO A 111 3.88 -16.90 12.90
CA PRO A 111 5.26 -16.58 12.53
C PRO A 111 5.54 -16.74 11.02
N ASP A 112 4.63 -17.33 10.25
CA ASP A 112 4.75 -17.52 8.81
C ASP A 112 4.15 -16.35 7.99
N THR A 113 3.65 -15.31 8.66
CA THR A 113 3.09 -14.10 8.06
C THR A 113 3.84 -12.85 8.52
N ILE A 114 3.73 -11.77 7.74
CA ILE A 114 4.36 -10.48 8.00
C ILE A 114 3.41 -9.32 7.69
N GLY A 115 3.68 -8.13 8.23
CA GLY A 115 2.87 -6.95 7.96
C GLY A 115 1.43 -7.14 8.43
N ASP A 116 1.29 -7.73 9.61
CA ASP A 116 0.01 -8.01 10.25
C ASP A 116 -0.78 -6.72 10.43
N ALA A 117 -1.91 -6.66 9.75
CA ALA A 117 -2.80 -5.52 9.77
C ALA A 117 -4.23 -5.96 10.01
N VAL A 118 -4.96 -5.08 10.69
CA VAL A 118 -6.41 -5.21 10.84
C VAL A 118 -7.02 -5.11 9.44
N GLN A 119 -7.75 -6.13 9.06
CA GLN A 119 -8.39 -6.21 7.75
C GLN A 119 -9.73 -5.47 7.76
N ALA A 120 -10.33 -5.30 6.57
CA ALA A 120 -11.66 -4.70 6.46
C ALA A 120 -12.77 -5.50 7.18
N ASP A 121 -12.52 -6.78 7.48
CA ASP A 121 -13.40 -7.63 8.29
C ASP A 121 -13.03 -7.64 9.79
N CYS A 122 -12.15 -6.72 10.22
CA CYS A 122 -11.62 -6.58 11.57
C CYS A 122 -10.85 -7.80 12.11
N SER A 123 -10.52 -8.76 11.25
CA SER A 123 -9.55 -9.79 11.60
C SER A 123 -8.12 -9.23 11.54
N CYS A 124 -7.26 -9.70 12.43
CA CYS A 124 -5.82 -9.50 12.26
C CYS A 124 -5.28 -10.59 11.32
N LYS A 125 -4.64 -10.19 10.21
CA LYS A 125 -3.98 -11.12 9.28
C LYS A 125 -2.74 -10.47 8.70
N GLY A 126 -1.66 -11.25 8.60
CA GLY A 126 -0.48 -10.87 7.82
C GLY A 126 -0.44 -11.43 6.39
N ILE A 127 0.57 -11.00 5.66
CA ILE A 127 0.93 -11.45 4.32
C ILE A 127 1.83 -12.69 4.44
N PRO A 128 1.53 -13.82 3.77
CA PRO A 128 2.35 -15.03 3.85
C PRO A 128 3.81 -14.80 3.42
N LEU A 129 4.76 -15.24 4.22
CA LEU A 129 6.19 -15.22 3.92
C LEU A 129 6.56 -16.10 2.72
N LEU A 130 5.79 -17.16 2.50
CA LEU A 130 5.99 -18.12 1.43
C LEU A 130 4.73 -18.19 0.58
N ASN A 131 4.88 -17.90 -0.70
CA ASN A 131 3.80 -17.86 -1.67
C ASN A 131 4.05 -18.95 -2.72
N ASN A 132 2.99 -19.65 -3.13
CA ASN A 132 3.05 -20.63 -4.21
C ASN A 132 2.00 -20.28 -5.26
N VAL A 133 2.47 -19.90 -6.43
CA VAL A 133 1.63 -19.50 -7.58
C VAL A 133 1.83 -20.48 -8.71
N CYS A 134 0.78 -20.77 -9.46
CA CYS A 134 0.87 -21.63 -10.64
C CYS A 134 0.14 -20.99 -11.81
N SER A 135 0.78 -21.00 -12.97
CA SER A 135 0.17 -20.56 -14.22
C SER A 135 0.32 -21.63 -15.29
N ARG A 136 -0.76 -21.87 -16.01
CA ARG A 136 -0.80 -22.78 -17.16
C ARG A 136 -0.64 -21.97 -18.43
N VAL A 137 -0.02 -22.56 -19.44
CA VAL A 137 -0.15 -22.06 -20.83
C VAL A 137 -1.64 -21.86 -21.13
N ASN A 138 -2.04 -20.63 -21.47
CA ASN A 138 -3.46 -20.24 -21.46
C ASN A 138 -4.02 -19.82 -22.83
N THR A 139 -3.17 -19.73 -23.85
CA THR A 139 -3.56 -19.46 -25.24
C THR A 139 -2.64 -20.22 -26.21
N GLY A 140 -3.07 -20.43 -27.45
CA GLY A 140 -2.27 -21.20 -28.42
C GLY A 140 -1.00 -20.49 -28.88
N SER A 141 -0.88 -19.18 -28.65
CA SER A 141 0.38 -18.46 -28.87
C SER A 141 1.31 -18.47 -27.65
N ASP A 142 0.95 -19.15 -26.57
CA ASP A 142 1.79 -19.30 -25.38
C ASP A 142 2.60 -20.60 -25.39
N ASP A 143 2.41 -21.50 -26.34
CA ASP A 143 3.35 -22.59 -26.60
C ASP A 143 3.65 -22.69 -28.10
N ALA A 144 4.87 -23.08 -28.41
CA ALA A 144 5.35 -23.10 -29.78
C ALA A 144 6.52 -24.07 -29.97
N GLU A 145 6.67 -24.54 -31.19
CA GLU A 145 7.76 -25.40 -31.62
C GLU A 145 8.47 -24.78 -32.81
N GLU A 146 9.79 -24.69 -32.75
CA GLU A 146 10.62 -24.14 -33.81
C GLU A 146 11.57 -25.19 -34.35
N SER A 147 11.38 -25.54 -35.63
CA SER A 147 12.26 -26.51 -36.31
C SER A 147 13.67 -25.97 -36.52
N SER A 148 14.63 -26.86 -36.79
CA SER A 148 16.02 -26.49 -37.13
C SER A 148 16.16 -25.55 -38.35
N ALA A 149 15.13 -25.42 -39.19
CA ALA A 149 15.08 -24.47 -40.30
C ALA A 149 14.52 -23.08 -39.90
N GLY A 150 14.15 -22.90 -38.62
CA GLY A 150 13.59 -21.67 -38.07
C GLY A 150 12.08 -21.52 -38.27
N SER A 151 11.37 -22.56 -38.74
CA SER A 151 9.91 -22.49 -38.91
C SER A 151 9.22 -22.71 -37.58
N VAL A 152 8.30 -21.80 -37.22
CA VAL A 152 7.60 -21.82 -35.93
C VAL A 152 6.16 -22.31 -36.10
N SER A 153 5.78 -23.33 -35.33
CA SER A 153 4.41 -23.83 -35.20
C SER A 153 3.80 -23.31 -33.90
N LEU A 154 2.60 -22.71 -33.98
CA LEU A 154 1.81 -22.22 -32.85
C LEU A 154 0.52 -23.03 -32.61
N THR A 155 0.34 -24.12 -33.35
CA THR A 155 -0.95 -24.83 -33.40
C THR A 155 -0.80 -26.33 -33.30
N SER A 156 0.40 -26.81 -32.92
CA SER A 156 0.66 -28.23 -32.73
C SER A 156 -0.24 -28.81 -31.64
N SER A 157 -0.72 -30.04 -31.81
CA SER A 157 -1.58 -30.72 -30.81
C SER A 157 -0.79 -31.27 -29.62
N ASP A 158 0.51 -31.24 -29.74
CA ASP A 158 1.52 -31.87 -28.90
C ASP A 158 2.70 -30.91 -28.78
N LEU A 159 3.51 -31.14 -27.75
CA LEU A 159 4.82 -30.56 -27.61
C LEU A 159 5.82 -31.71 -27.56
N GLU A 160 6.46 -31.99 -28.69
CA GLU A 160 7.61 -32.85 -28.75
C GLU A 160 8.78 -32.11 -28.15
N LEU A 161 9.12 -32.46 -26.90
CA LEU A 161 10.29 -31.91 -26.22
C LEU A 161 11.53 -32.34 -27.00
N VAL A 162 11.96 -31.44 -27.88
CA VAL A 162 13.09 -31.47 -28.81
C VAL A 162 12.91 -32.26 -30.09
N ASN A 163 12.60 -33.56 -30.08
CA ASN A 163 12.67 -34.33 -31.33
C ASN A 163 11.29 -34.67 -31.90
N ASP A 164 10.99 -34.14 -33.09
CA ASP A 164 9.84 -34.54 -33.93
C ASP A 164 10.29 -35.02 -35.32
N GLY A 165 11.19 -35.99 -35.35
CA GLY A 165 11.87 -36.45 -36.58
C GLY A 165 13.09 -35.60 -36.97
N SER A 166 13.19 -34.38 -36.45
CA SER A 166 14.42 -33.59 -36.35
C SER A 166 14.41 -32.78 -35.05
N ASP A 167 15.58 -32.43 -34.53
CA ASP A 167 15.67 -31.62 -33.30
C ASP A 167 15.12 -30.20 -33.55
N GLN A 168 14.37 -29.73 -32.55
CA GLN A 168 13.62 -28.49 -32.53
C GLN A 168 13.77 -27.82 -31.16
N ILE A 169 13.31 -26.57 -31.08
CA ILE A 169 13.27 -25.79 -29.84
C ILE A 169 11.81 -25.62 -29.45
N VAL A 170 11.49 -25.91 -28.19
CA VAL A 170 10.13 -25.77 -27.65
C VAL A 170 10.09 -24.57 -26.73
N GLY A 171 9.11 -23.68 -26.94
CA GLY A 171 8.86 -22.52 -26.11
C GLY A 171 7.52 -22.64 -25.39
N MET A 172 7.48 -22.23 -24.13
CA MET A 172 6.25 -22.09 -23.35
C MET A 172 6.26 -20.76 -22.62
N ARG A 173 5.10 -20.10 -22.55
CA ARG A 173 4.88 -18.81 -21.91
C ARG A 173 3.83 -18.96 -20.82
N PHE A 174 4.10 -18.34 -19.69
CA PHE A 174 3.26 -18.35 -18.50
C PHE A 174 2.99 -16.91 -18.08
N ALA A 175 1.73 -16.50 -18.11
CA ALA A 175 1.27 -15.16 -17.74
C ALA A 175 0.45 -15.20 -16.45
N GLY A 176 0.32 -14.06 -15.75
CA GLY A 176 -0.51 -13.97 -14.54
C GLY A 176 0.01 -14.84 -13.39
N LEU A 177 1.34 -14.87 -13.19
CA LEU A 177 1.95 -15.48 -12.01
C LEU A 177 1.93 -14.54 -10.81
N ASP A 178 1.81 -13.22 -11.02
CA ASP A 178 1.76 -12.18 -9.99
C ASP A 178 2.94 -12.21 -9.00
N ILE A 179 4.10 -12.69 -9.46
CA ILE A 179 5.33 -12.73 -8.66
C ILE A 179 5.89 -11.31 -8.56
N PRO A 180 6.16 -10.77 -7.36
CA PRO A 180 6.81 -9.48 -7.21
C PRO A 180 8.20 -9.44 -7.85
N GLN A 181 8.58 -8.26 -8.36
CA GLN A 181 9.94 -8.02 -8.82
C GLN A 181 10.94 -8.24 -7.68
N GLY A 182 12.03 -8.94 -7.97
CA GLY A 182 13.08 -9.23 -6.98
C GLY A 182 12.70 -10.26 -5.92
N ALA A 183 11.51 -10.89 -6.01
CA ALA A 183 11.13 -11.96 -5.10
C ALA A 183 12.18 -13.08 -5.04
N ASN A 184 12.36 -13.67 -3.86
CA ASN A 184 13.33 -14.74 -3.65
C ASN A 184 12.69 -16.08 -4.04
N ILE A 185 13.08 -16.65 -5.18
CA ILE A 185 12.51 -17.89 -5.67
C ILE A 185 13.10 -19.08 -4.89
N ARG A 186 12.23 -19.85 -4.23
CA ARG A 186 12.60 -21.01 -3.42
C ARG A 186 12.58 -22.30 -4.21
N ASN A 187 11.60 -22.44 -5.10
CA ASN A 187 11.44 -23.60 -5.96
C ASN A 187 10.61 -23.20 -7.18
N ALA A 188 10.91 -23.76 -8.34
CA ALA A 188 10.07 -23.61 -9.52
C ALA A 188 10.09 -24.88 -10.36
N SER A 189 8.96 -25.33 -10.87
CA SER A 189 8.93 -26.50 -11.74
C SER A 189 7.77 -26.44 -12.73
N ILE A 190 7.98 -27.06 -13.89
CA ILE A 190 6.91 -27.29 -14.86
C ILE A 190 6.43 -28.73 -14.72
N GLN A 191 5.12 -28.91 -14.60
CA GLN A 191 4.47 -30.21 -14.71
C GLN A 191 3.88 -30.38 -16.10
N PHE A 192 4.31 -31.45 -16.79
CA PHE A 192 3.75 -31.87 -18.07
C PHE A 192 2.72 -32.99 -17.90
N VAL A 193 1.85 -33.13 -18.89
CA VAL A 193 0.95 -34.29 -19.04
C VAL A 193 1.34 -35.03 -20.31
N VAL A 194 1.55 -36.35 -20.22
CA VAL A 194 1.93 -37.18 -21.37
C VAL A 194 0.84 -37.16 -22.44
N ASP A 195 1.20 -36.82 -23.67
CA ASP A 195 0.34 -36.99 -24.84
C ASP A 195 0.57 -38.35 -25.50
N GLU A 196 1.83 -38.66 -25.81
CA GLU A 196 2.24 -39.95 -26.39
C GLU A 196 3.27 -40.66 -25.53
N ALA A 197 3.21 -42.00 -25.52
CA ALA A 197 4.20 -42.85 -24.84
C ALA A 197 5.40 -43.21 -25.74
N THR A 198 5.65 -42.41 -26.79
CA THR A 198 6.80 -42.54 -27.67
C THR A 198 8.02 -41.87 -27.02
N ASN A 199 9.14 -42.58 -26.94
CA ASN A 199 10.33 -42.13 -26.23
C ASN A 199 11.58 -42.36 -27.09
N ASP A 200 12.38 -41.31 -27.28
CA ASP A 200 13.70 -41.41 -27.89
C ASP A 200 14.77 -41.16 -26.83
N ASN A 201 15.72 -42.10 -26.70
CA ASN A 201 16.76 -42.07 -25.69
C ASN A 201 18.17 -42.12 -26.31
N PRO A 202 19.18 -41.51 -25.67
CA PRO A 202 19.07 -40.74 -24.42
C PRO A 202 18.31 -39.43 -24.63
N CYS A 203 17.47 -39.06 -23.66
CA CYS A 203 16.79 -37.77 -23.63
C CYS A 203 17.54 -36.84 -22.69
N ASN A 204 18.14 -35.79 -23.25
CA ASN A 204 18.94 -34.80 -22.54
C ASN A 204 18.47 -33.42 -22.97
N LEU A 205 17.73 -32.77 -22.09
CA LEU A 205 17.12 -31.47 -22.30
C LEU A 205 17.88 -30.40 -21.53
N LYS A 206 17.88 -29.20 -22.08
CA LYS A 206 18.40 -27.98 -21.48
C LYS A 206 17.26 -26.98 -21.40
N ILE A 207 17.03 -26.47 -20.20
CA ILE A 207 15.92 -25.58 -19.90
C ILE A 207 16.50 -24.20 -19.57
N TYR A 208 16.05 -23.19 -20.31
CA TYR A 208 16.39 -21.80 -20.08
C TYR A 208 15.11 -20.98 -19.90
N GLY A 209 15.27 -19.78 -19.37
CA GLY A 209 14.27 -18.75 -19.43
C GLY A 209 14.56 -17.79 -20.59
N GLN A 210 13.56 -17.06 -21.07
CA GLN A 210 13.81 -15.87 -21.86
C GLN A 210 14.24 -14.73 -20.93
N ALA A 211 15.42 -14.14 -21.16
CA ALA A 211 15.87 -12.94 -20.47
C ALA A 211 15.12 -11.69 -20.98
N SER A 212 13.85 -11.55 -20.57
CA SER A 212 12.96 -10.44 -20.91
C SER A 212 12.27 -9.91 -19.66
N ASP A 213 11.99 -8.61 -19.65
CA ASP A 213 11.26 -7.94 -18.57
C ASP A 213 9.78 -8.33 -18.55
N ASP A 214 9.18 -8.39 -19.75
CA ASP A 214 7.88 -9.00 -19.99
C ASP A 214 7.98 -9.77 -21.31
N ALA A 215 7.81 -11.10 -21.27
CA ALA A 215 7.96 -11.93 -22.44
C ALA A 215 6.71 -11.84 -23.34
N PRO A 216 6.82 -11.47 -24.63
CA PRO A 216 5.69 -11.49 -25.54
C PRO A 216 5.30 -12.93 -25.90
N THR A 217 4.06 -13.11 -26.37
CA THR A 217 3.59 -14.36 -26.97
C THR A 217 4.46 -14.78 -28.15
N PHE A 218 4.41 -16.06 -28.53
CA PHE A 218 5.07 -16.55 -29.73
C PHE A 218 4.36 -16.07 -31.00
N SER A 219 5.14 -15.93 -32.07
CA SER A 219 4.63 -15.58 -33.40
C SER A 219 5.14 -16.56 -34.44
N SER A 220 4.46 -16.66 -35.59
CA SER A 220 4.89 -17.50 -36.72
C SER A 220 6.08 -16.91 -37.49
N SER A 221 6.71 -15.85 -36.97
CA SER A 221 7.93 -15.28 -37.56
C SER A 221 9.06 -16.30 -37.48
N GLY A 222 9.90 -16.38 -38.51
CA GLY A 222 11.03 -17.31 -38.49
C GLY A 222 11.99 -17.02 -37.34
N ASN A 223 12.49 -18.08 -36.70
CA ASN A 223 13.43 -18.03 -35.57
C ASN A 223 12.87 -17.34 -34.30
N ASN A 224 11.54 -17.28 -34.11
CA ASN A 224 10.93 -16.55 -33.00
C ASN A 224 11.30 -17.06 -31.60
N ILE A 225 11.71 -18.32 -31.47
CA ILE A 225 12.15 -18.94 -30.23
C ILE A 225 13.69 -18.90 -30.15
N SER A 226 14.40 -19.36 -31.18
CA SER A 226 15.86 -19.43 -31.14
C SER A 226 16.53 -18.06 -30.97
N SER A 227 15.92 -16.99 -31.52
CA SER A 227 16.45 -15.63 -31.41
C SER A 227 16.17 -14.96 -30.07
N ARG A 228 15.39 -15.56 -29.18
CA ARG A 228 15.09 -14.98 -27.87
C ARG A 228 16.34 -15.04 -26.99
N PRO A 229 16.72 -13.93 -26.31
CA PRO A 229 17.83 -13.94 -25.38
C PRO A 229 17.50 -14.90 -24.24
N ARG A 230 18.47 -15.75 -23.88
CA ARG A 230 18.32 -16.73 -22.80
C ARG A 230 18.87 -16.17 -21.49
N THR A 231 18.37 -16.70 -20.38
CA THR A 231 19.03 -16.62 -19.07
C THR A 231 20.45 -17.20 -19.16
N ASN A 232 21.35 -16.74 -18.30
CA ASN A 232 22.66 -17.38 -18.14
C ASN A 232 22.50 -18.72 -17.39
N ALA A 233 21.58 -18.78 -16.43
CA ALA A 233 21.15 -20.01 -15.80
C ALA A 233 20.56 -20.98 -16.85
N GLU A 234 21.02 -22.23 -16.77
CA GLU A 234 20.60 -23.37 -17.59
C GLU A 234 20.39 -24.56 -16.64
N ILE A 235 19.24 -25.23 -16.77
CA ILE A 235 18.96 -26.47 -16.03
C ILE A 235 19.01 -27.65 -17.00
N ALA A 236 19.91 -28.60 -16.73
CA ALA A 236 19.95 -29.87 -17.44
C ALA A 236 18.87 -30.82 -16.88
N TRP A 237 18.12 -31.46 -17.77
CA TRP A 237 17.09 -32.43 -17.42
C TRP A 237 17.19 -33.68 -18.29
N SER A 238 17.36 -34.83 -17.65
CA SER A 238 17.30 -36.14 -18.31
C SER A 238 16.06 -36.89 -17.82
N PRO A 239 14.86 -36.62 -18.37
CA PRO A 239 13.63 -37.26 -17.90
C PRO A 239 13.67 -38.77 -18.12
N SER A 240 13.12 -39.52 -17.17
CA SER A 240 12.80 -40.94 -17.38
C SER A 240 11.75 -41.11 -18.49
N GLU A 241 11.59 -42.33 -18.99
CA GLU A 241 10.61 -42.63 -20.03
C GLU A 241 9.17 -42.34 -19.57
N TRP A 242 8.37 -41.78 -20.47
CA TRP A 242 6.95 -41.52 -20.26
C TRP A 242 6.16 -42.68 -20.84
N LEU A 243 5.72 -43.60 -19.98
CA LEU A 243 5.19 -44.91 -20.39
C LEU A 243 3.67 -44.96 -20.53
N SER A 244 2.95 -43.93 -20.06
CA SER A 244 1.49 -43.94 -19.98
C SER A 244 0.91 -42.59 -20.38
N VAL A 245 0.07 -42.59 -21.42
CA VAL A 245 -0.68 -41.40 -21.88
C VAL A 245 -1.53 -40.84 -20.74
N SER A 246 -1.63 -39.51 -20.67
CA SER A 246 -2.29 -38.76 -19.59
C SER A 246 -1.67 -38.89 -18.20
N ASN A 247 -0.50 -39.52 -18.06
CA ASN A 247 0.24 -39.47 -16.81
C ASN A 247 0.82 -38.07 -16.57
N ALA A 248 0.85 -37.65 -15.30
CA ALA A 248 1.41 -36.37 -14.86
C ALA A 248 2.01 -36.60 -13.47
N GLY A 249 3.10 -37.35 -13.41
CA GLY A 249 3.81 -37.68 -12.18
C GLY A 249 5.21 -37.06 -12.15
N PRO A 250 6.04 -37.50 -11.19
CA PRO A 250 7.41 -36.97 -11.03
C PRO A 250 8.31 -37.13 -12.26
N ALA A 251 8.06 -38.13 -13.11
CA ALA A 251 8.79 -38.33 -14.36
C ALA A 251 8.52 -37.24 -15.41
N GLN A 252 7.37 -36.57 -15.33
CA GLN A 252 6.91 -35.48 -16.20
C GLN A 252 7.12 -34.11 -15.55
N GLN A 253 7.81 -34.02 -14.42
CA GLN A 253 8.13 -32.76 -13.76
C GLN A 253 9.58 -32.39 -14.05
N THR A 254 9.83 -31.11 -14.33
CA THR A 254 11.20 -30.61 -14.48
C THR A 254 11.94 -30.67 -13.14
N PRO A 255 13.29 -30.64 -13.14
CA PRO A 255 14.06 -30.26 -11.96
C PRO A 255 13.71 -28.82 -11.54
N ASP A 256 14.24 -28.41 -10.39
CA ASP A 256 14.07 -27.04 -9.89
C ASP A 256 14.65 -26.00 -10.86
N LEU A 257 13.79 -25.07 -11.28
CA LEU A 257 14.05 -23.97 -12.19
C LEU A 257 14.30 -22.65 -11.45
N SER A 258 14.40 -22.67 -10.11
CA SER A 258 14.54 -21.47 -9.26
C SER A 258 15.59 -20.50 -9.78
N SER A 259 16.78 -20.97 -10.15
CA SER A 259 17.85 -20.11 -10.70
C SER A 259 17.49 -19.42 -12.02
N VAL A 260 16.75 -20.10 -12.90
CA VAL A 260 16.25 -19.55 -14.16
C VAL A 260 15.18 -18.49 -13.90
N ILE A 261 14.21 -18.79 -13.04
CA ILE A 261 13.13 -17.84 -12.70
C ILE A 261 13.70 -16.63 -11.94
N GLN A 262 14.66 -16.84 -11.04
CA GLN A 262 15.31 -15.77 -10.27
C GLN A 262 15.95 -14.73 -11.19
N GLU A 263 16.65 -15.15 -12.25
CA GLU A 263 17.24 -14.22 -13.21
C GLU A 263 16.19 -13.34 -13.90
N ILE A 264 14.99 -13.85 -14.16
CA ILE A 264 13.91 -13.12 -14.83
C ILE A 264 13.25 -12.12 -13.87
N VAL A 265 12.84 -12.58 -12.68
CA VAL A 265 12.11 -11.73 -11.73
C VAL A 265 12.97 -10.61 -11.14
N THR A 266 14.30 -10.75 -11.18
CA THR A 266 15.26 -9.73 -10.69
C THR A 266 15.51 -8.62 -11.72
N ARG A 267 15.00 -8.72 -12.95
CA ARG A 267 15.23 -7.71 -13.99
C ARG A 267 14.52 -6.41 -13.66
N ASN A 268 15.18 -5.27 -13.88
CA ASN A 268 14.66 -3.95 -13.50
C ASN A 268 13.30 -3.57 -14.14
N GLY A 269 12.95 -4.11 -15.30
CA GLY A 269 11.65 -3.85 -15.94
C GLY A 269 10.58 -4.91 -15.64
N TYR A 270 10.90 -5.96 -14.88
CA TYR A 270 9.93 -7.00 -14.53
C TYR A 270 8.92 -6.46 -13.52
N THR A 271 7.64 -6.80 -13.70
CA THR A 271 6.53 -6.40 -12.83
C THR A 271 5.67 -7.63 -12.49
N PRO A 272 4.78 -7.58 -11.48
CA PRO A 272 3.86 -8.69 -11.20
C PRO A 272 3.00 -9.11 -12.40
N ALA A 273 2.68 -8.17 -13.30
CA ALA A 273 1.91 -8.43 -14.52
C ALA A 273 2.76 -9.05 -15.66
N SER A 274 4.09 -9.05 -15.53
CA SER A 274 5.00 -9.58 -16.54
C SER A 274 4.82 -11.09 -16.74
N SER A 275 5.11 -11.55 -17.94
CA SER A 275 5.04 -12.97 -18.30
C SER A 275 6.42 -13.61 -18.46
N ILE A 276 6.50 -14.90 -18.15
CA ILE A 276 7.74 -15.69 -18.17
C ILE A 276 7.69 -16.65 -19.35
N VAL A 277 8.79 -16.73 -20.11
CA VAL A 277 8.97 -17.76 -21.14
C VAL A 277 10.06 -18.73 -20.73
N ILE A 278 9.79 -20.01 -20.92
CA ILE A 278 10.71 -21.13 -20.77
C ILE A 278 10.99 -21.73 -22.14
N ILE A 279 12.27 -22.01 -22.41
CA ILE A 279 12.78 -22.52 -23.68
C ILE A 279 13.48 -23.84 -23.40
N ILE A 280 13.10 -24.88 -24.12
CA ILE A 280 13.67 -26.22 -24.04
C ILE A 280 14.32 -26.59 -25.37
N GLU A 281 15.58 -27.01 -25.32
CA GLU A 281 16.36 -27.55 -26.43
C GLU A 281 17.18 -28.75 -25.95
N GLY A 282 17.84 -29.51 -26.83
CA GLY A 282 18.65 -30.65 -26.43
C GLY A 282 18.63 -31.80 -27.43
N THR A 283 18.44 -33.03 -26.94
CA THR A 283 18.31 -34.25 -27.76
C THR A 283 17.31 -35.23 -27.16
N GLY A 284 16.74 -36.11 -27.98
CA GLY A 284 15.76 -37.14 -27.57
C GLY A 284 14.33 -36.61 -27.58
N ARG A 285 13.37 -37.42 -27.09
CA ARG A 285 11.94 -37.09 -27.20
C ARG A 285 11.16 -37.47 -25.94
N ARG A 286 10.33 -36.54 -25.48
CA ARG A 286 9.14 -36.80 -24.65
C ARG A 286 8.01 -35.97 -25.24
N THR A 287 6.81 -36.53 -25.37
CA THR A 287 5.68 -35.80 -25.96
C THR A 287 4.66 -35.39 -24.90
N ALA A 288 4.49 -34.08 -24.73
CA ALA A 288 3.54 -33.49 -23.79
C ALA A 288 2.29 -32.96 -24.50
N LYS A 289 1.19 -32.81 -23.75
CA LYS A 289 0.01 -32.08 -24.22
C LYS A 289 0.35 -30.60 -24.42
N SER A 290 0.04 -30.05 -25.59
CA SER A 290 0.04 -28.60 -25.84
C SER A 290 -1.29 -27.96 -25.42
N PHE A 291 -1.35 -26.62 -25.48
CA PHE A 291 -2.60 -25.89 -25.36
C PHE A 291 -3.62 -26.29 -26.43
N ASN A 292 -3.20 -26.36 -27.70
CA ASN A 292 -4.09 -26.69 -28.82
C ASN A 292 -4.53 -28.16 -28.80
N GLY A 293 -3.76 -29.07 -28.21
CA GLY A 293 -4.17 -30.45 -27.99
C GLY A 293 -5.16 -30.61 -26.83
N SER A 294 -4.87 -29.95 -25.70
CA SER A 294 -5.76 -29.96 -24.54
C SER A 294 -5.40 -28.82 -23.58
N SER A 295 -6.13 -27.71 -23.66
CA SER A 295 -5.91 -26.53 -22.80
C SER A 295 -5.94 -26.83 -21.30
N SER A 296 -6.73 -27.81 -20.85
CA SER A 296 -6.76 -28.23 -19.43
C SER A 296 -5.57 -29.10 -18.99
N LYS A 297 -4.78 -29.61 -19.95
CA LYS A 297 -3.61 -30.47 -19.74
C LYS A 297 -2.30 -29.86 -20.26
N ALA A 298 -2.35 -28.65 -20.82
CA ALA A 298 -1.18 -27.90 -21.25
C ALA A 298 -0.17 -27.71 -20.10
N PRO A 299 1.11 -27.42 -20.36
CA PRO A 299 2.12 -27.30 -19.31
C PRO A 299 1.72 -26.27 -18.24
N ILE A 300 2.03 -26.57 -16.97
CA ILE A 300 1.81 -25.66 -15.83
C ILE A 300 3.13 -25.40 -15.12
N LEU A 301 3.50 -24.13 -14.99
CA LEU A 301 4.62 -23.67 -14.18
C LEU A 301 4.10 -23.33 -12.79
N CYS A 302 4.65 -23.94 -11.76
CA CYS A 302 4.44 -23.56 -10.37
C CYS A 302 5.73 -22.96 -9.80
N VAL A 303 5.60 -21.86 -9.08
CA VAL A 303 6.70 -21.11 -8.48
C VAL A 303 6.38 -20.85 -7.01
N GLU A 304 7.29 -21.29 -6.16
CA GLU A 304 7.32 -21.00 -4.74
C GLU A 304 8.34 -19.88 -4.52
N TYR A 305 7.90 -18.76 -3.94
CA TYR A 305 8.75 -17.62 -3.66
C TYR A 305 8.51 -17.06 -2.26
N ALA A 306 9.57 -16.52 -1.68
CA ALA A 306 9.50 -15.73 -0.48
C ALA A 306 9.57 -14.24 -0.82
N ILE A 307 8.78 -13.46 -0.10
CA ILE A 307 8.93 -12.01 -0.10
C ILE A 307 9.97 -11.69 0.98
N THR A 308 10.98 -10.90 0.63
CA THR A 308 11.90 -10.35 1.64
C THR A 308 11.17 -9.29 2.44
N LEU A 309 11.18 -9.47 3.76
CA LEU A 309 10.76 -8.44 4.70
C LEU A 309 11.54 -7.15 4.40
N PRO A 310 10.85 -6.02 4.17
CA PRO A 310 11.52 -4.72 4.30
C PRO A 310 12.06 -4.60 5.73
N ASP A 311 13.19 -3.93 5.90
CA ASP A 311 13.72 -3.67 7.25
C ASP A 311 12.68 -2.96 8.14
N CYS A 312 11.77 -2.19 7.52
CA CYS A 312 10.71 -1.44 8.14
C CYS A 312 9.33 -1.80 7.55
N PRO A 313 8.71 -2.92 7.99
CA PRO A 313 7.48 -3.43 7.40
C PRO A 313 6.28 -2.47 7.55
N ALA A 314 6.24 -1.67 8.63
CA ALA A 314 5.14 -0.74 8.92
C ALA A 314 4.95 0.36 7.88
N ILE A 315 6.05 0.75 7.25
CA ILE A 315 6.10 1.77 6.21
C ILE A 315 6.48 1.17 4.85
N LEU A 316 6.54 -0.17 4.75
CA LEU A 316 6.91 -0.93 3.56
C LEU A 316 8.23 -0.45 2.91
N ALA A 317 9.23 -0.08 3.74
CA ALA A 317 10.52 0.47 3.29
C ALA A 317 11.71 -0.25 3.93
N ASN A 318 12.89 -0.13 3.33
CA ASN A 318 14.16 -0.64 3.86
C ASN A 318 14.96 0.49 4.51
N ILE A 319 15.89 0.14 5.40
CA ILE A 319 16.78 1.12 6.01
C ILE A 319 17.63 1.75 4.91
N GLY A 320 17.65 3.08 4.87
CA GLY A 320 18.34 3.87 3.84
C GLY A 320 17.51 4.18 2.60
N ASP A 321 16.27 3.67 2.49
CA ASP A 321 15.34 4.12 1.45
C ASP A 321 15.04 5.61 1.64
N ALA A 322 14.88 6.33 0.53
CA ALA A 322 14.50 7.74 0.55
C ALA A 322 13.06 7.89 1.07
N CYS A 323 12.85 8.89 1.92
CA CYS A 323 11.55 9.26 2.45
C CYS A 323 11.45 10.79 2.58
N ASP A 324 10.35 11.28 3.14
CA ASP A 324 10.13 12.70 3.46
C ASP A 324 9.56 12.76 4.89
N ASP A 325 10.27 13.40 5.82
CA ASP A 325 9.84 13.53 7.21
C ASP A 325 8.96 14.77 7.46
N GLY A 326 8.72 15.57 6.43
CA GLY A 326 7.94 16.81 6.47
C GLY A 326 8.62 17.95 7.24
N ASP A 327 9.86 17.76 7.72
CA ASP A 327 10.65 18.79 8.37
C ASP A 327 11.45 19.56 7.32
N ASN A 328 10.97 20.75 6.97
CA ASN A 328 11.68 21.63 6.03
C ASN A 328 13.08 22.07 6.48
N THR A 329 13.48 21.77 7.73
CA THR A 329 14.82 22.02 8.22
C THR A 329 15.78 20.84 8.05
N THR A 330 15.34 19.73 7.47
CA THR A 330 16.18 18.56 7.16
C THR A 330 16.27 18.32 5.64
N ILE A 331 17.32 17.63 5.21
CA ILE A 331 17.51 17.22 3.80
C ILE A 331 18.06 15.80 3.70
N ASN A 332 17.86 15.17 2.54
CA ASN A 332 18.29 13.79 2.24
C ASN A 332 17.68 12.79 3.23
N ASP A 333 16.37 12.84 3.40
CA ASP A 333 15.68 12.03 4.39
C ASP A 333 15.72 10.57 4.00
N THR A 334 16.06 9.76 4.99
CA THR A 334 16.20 8.33 4.82
C THR A 334 15.53 7.61 5.98
N VAL A 335 15.05 6.40 5.70
CA VAL A 335 14.54 5.52 6.73
C VAL A 335 15.70 5.07 7.63
N ASP A 336 15.63 5.43 8.90
CA ASP A 336 16.66 5.09 9.89
C ASP A 336 16.51 3.67 10.45
N ALA A 337 17.44 3.25 11.31
CA ALA A 337 17.42 1.91 11.91
C ALA A 337 16.25 1.64 12.87
N ASN A 338 15.50 2.68 13.25
CA ASN A 338 14.29 2.58 14.06
C ASN A 338 13.02 2.77 13.21
N CYS A 339 13.15 2.77 11.88
CA CYS A 339 12.07 2.94 10.92
C CYS A 339 11.38 4.31 10.95
N ASN A 340 12.08 5.34 11.43
CA ASN A 340 11.64 6.72 11.27
C ASN A 340 12.18 7.27 9.96
N CYS A 341 11.39 8.12 9.30
CA CYS A 341 11.97 8.99 8.31
C CYS A 341 12.72 10.12 9.02
N SER A 342 13.98 10.34 8.68
CA SER A 342 14.76 11.44 9.24
C SER A 342 15.81 11.93 8.25
N GLY A 343 15.90 13.25 8.11
CA GLY A 343 16.93 13.89 7.32
C GLY A 343 18.17 14.35 8.07
N THR A 344 19.12 14.86 7.30
CA THR A 344 20.29 15.56 7.82
C THR A 344 19.91 17.01 8.12
N PRO A 345 20.13 17.51 9.35
CA PRO A 345 19.86 18.90 9.72
C PRO A 345 20.53 19.90 8.77
N THR A 346 19.77 20.89 8.31
CA THR A 346 20.28 22.03 7.52
C THR A 346 20.83 23.13 8.44
N ALA A 347 21.32 24.23 7.86
CA ALA A 347 21.70 25.42 8.62
C ALA A 347 20.50 26.08 9.34
N CYS A 348 19.27 25.71 8.98
CA CYS A 348 18.04 26.30 9.48
C CYS A 348 17.42 25.53 10.66
N THR A 349 18.07 24.47 11.14
CA THR A 349 17.61 23.71 12.31
C THR A 349 17.50 24.59 13.56
N GLY A 350 16.30 24.65 14.15
CA GLY A 350 15.98 25.52 15.29
C GLY A 350 15.66 26.98 14.91
N ILE A 351 15.69 27.31 13.63
CA ILE A 351 15.34 28.62 13.06
C ILE A 351 14.08 28.51 12.18
N GLY A 352 13.95 27.43 11.39
CA GLY A 352 12.88 27.21 10.40
C GLY A 352 13.28 27.62 8.98
N ASP A 353 12.65 27.01 7.97
CA ASP A 353 12.69 27.38 6.54
C ASP A 353 11.28 27.17 5.98
N TYR A 354 10.39 28.14 6.19
CA TYR A 354 8.95 27.91 6.15
C TYR A 354 8.37 27.65 4.76
N ASP A 355 9.05 28.07 3.70
CA ASP A 355 8.63 27.86 2.32
C ASP A 355 9.56 26.93 1.51
N GLY A 356 10.71 26.54 2.06
CA GLY A 356 11.59 25.52 1.51
C GLY A 356 12.48 26.01 0.38
N ASP A 357 12.75 27.32 0.29
CA ASP A 357 13.64 27.90 -0.72
C ASP A 357 15.14 27.78 -0.35
N GLY A 358 15.44 27.31 0.87
CA GLY A 358 16.78 27.12 1.41
C GLY A 358 17.32 28.31 2.19
N ILE A 359 16.51 29.33 2.49
CA ILE A 359 16.84 30.48 3.32
C ILE A 359 16.16 30.32 4.69
N CYS A 360 16.96 30.43 5.76
CA CYS A 360 16.40 30.26 7.10
C CYS A 360 15.49 31.44 7.48
N ALA A 361 14.42 31.19 8.22
CA ALA A 361 13.38 32.15 8.59
C ALA A 361 13.85 33.41 9.34
N ASN A 362 15.08 33.42 9.86
CA ASN A 362 15.68 34.63 10.45
C ASN A 362 16.38 35.55 9.44
N LEU A 363 16.54 35.07 8.21
CA LEU A 363 17.16 35.74 7.07
C LEU A 363 16.18 35.93 5.93
N ASP A 364 15.14 35.11 5.86
CA ASP A 364 14.05 35.23 4.90
C ASP A 364 13.03 36.27 5.37
N CYS A 365 12.78 37.26 4.52
CA CYS A 365 11.79 38.30 4.72
C CYS A 365 10.43 37.96 4.12
N ASN A 366 10.27 36.78 3.52
CA ASN A 366 9.02 36.27 2.98
C ASN A 366 8.89 34.75 3.13
N ASP A 367 8.75 34.31 4.38
CA ASP A 367 8.57 32.92 4.86
C ASP A 367 7.43 32.10 4.20
N TYR A 368 6.73 32.62 3.19
CA TYR A 368 5.55 31.99 2.59
C TYR A 368 5.55 31.95 1.05
N ASP A 369 6.61 32.40 0.37
CA ASP A 369 6.69 32.33 -1.10
C ASP A 369 8.09 31.93 -1.58
N PRO A 370 8.28 30.64 -1.95
CA PRO A 370 9.60 30.10 -2.28
C PRO A 370 10.15 30.60 -3.62
N ASN A 371 9.42 31.46 -4.33
CA ASN A 371 9.87 32.09 -5.57
C ASN A 371 10.46 33.48 -5.33
N ILE A 372 10.40 33.99 -4.10
CA ILE A 372 10.86 35.33 -3.72
C ILE A 372 11.91 35.17 -2.63
N ALA A 373 13.16 34.95 -3.03
CA ALA A 373 14.30 35.11 -2.15
C ALA A 373 14.38 36.60 -1.76
N SER A 374 13.86 36.93 -0.57
CA SER A 374 13.87 38.30 -0.04
C SER A 374 14.73 38.34 1.21
N ILE A 375 16.00 38.69 1.06
CA ILE A 375 16.92 38.78 2.18
C ILE A 375 17.32 40.24 2.45
N PRO A 376 17.73 40.59 3.70
CA PRO A 376 18.28 41.90 3.98
C PRO A 376 19.41 42.28 3.01
N GLY A 377 19.24 43.41 2.32
CA GLY A 377 20.14 43.92 1.28
C GLY A 377 19.66 43.73 -0.16
N ASP A 378 18.62 42.94 -0.40
CA ASP A 378 18.01 42.83 -1.73
C ASP A 378 17.32 44.12 -2.15
N ALA A 379 17.29 44.37 -3.45
CA ALA A 379 16.60 45.52 -4.02
C ALA A 379 15.08 45.35 -3.87
N CYS A 380 14.41 46.42 -3.47
CA CYS A 380 12.97 46.46 -3.33
C CYS A 380 12.43 47.82 -3.80
N ASP A 381 11.11 48.04 -3.68
CA ASP A 381 10.46 49.33 -3.96
C ASP A 381 9.55 49.66 -2.77
N ASP A 382 9.85 50.74 -2.05
CA ASP A 382 9.10 51.16 -0.87
C ASP A 382 7.86 52.02 -1.21
N GLY A 383 7.67 52.33 -2.49
CA GLY A 383 6.59 53.16 -3.01
C GLY A 383 6.73 54.66 -2.72
N ASP A 384 7.84 55.12 -2.13
CA ASP A 384 8.15 56.53 -1.95
C ASP A 384 8.97 57.07 -3.14
N ASN A 385 8.33 57.90 -3.94
CA ASN A 385 8.95 58.48 -5.14
C ASN A 385 10.12 59.44 -4.84
N THR A 386 10.44 59.70 -3.57
CA THR A 386 11.53 60.57 -3.12
C THR A 386 12.81 59.84 -2.71
N THR A 387 12.75 58.51 -2.58
CA THR A 387 13.89 57.61 -2.29
C THR A 387 14.39 56.95 -3.59
N LEU A 388 15.63 56.44 -3.57
CA LEU A 388 16.28 55.79 -4.72
C LEU A 388 17.22 54.69 -4.22
N ASN A 389 17.19 53.53 -4.90
CA ASN A 389 17.96 52.32 -4.57
C ASN A 389 17.51 51.65 -3.27
N ASP A 390 16.18 51.48 -3.12
CA ASP A 390 15.60 50.90 -1.92
C ASP A 390 16.09 49.46 -1.72
N VAL A 391 16.39 49.14 -0.47
CA VAL A 391 16.86 47.83 -0.05
C VAL A 391 16.09 47.33 1.16
N ILE A 392 15.98 46.02 1.27
CA ILE A 392 15.39 45.37 2.45
C ILE A 392 16.35 45.56 3.64
N ASP A 393 15.85 46.12 4.74
CA ASP A 393 16.63 46.32 5.97
C ASP A 393 16.69 45.05 6.84
N ALA A 394 17.45 45.10 7.94
CA ALA A 394 17.62 43.97 8.85
C ALA A 394 16.33 43.57 9.61
N ASN A 395 15.26 44.35 9.49
CA ASN A 395 13.95 44.06 10.05
C ASN A 395 12.92 43.77 8.93
N CYS A 396 13.38 43.43 7.72
CA CYS A 396 12.54 43.11 6.58
C CYS A 396 11.62 44.23 6.09
N ASN A 397 12.00 45.49 6.31
CA ASN A 397 11.32 46.65 5.72
C ASN A 397 12.05 47.08 4.44
N CYS A 398 11.29 47.38 3.39
CA CYS A 398 11.85 48.04 2.23
C CYS A 398 12.02 49.54 2.51
N ALA A 399 13.22 50.10 2.30
CA ALA A 399 13.50 51.53 2.44
C ALA A 399 14.73 51.96 1.62
N GLY A 400 14.76 53.22 1.15
CA GLY A 400 15.86 53.80 0.35
C GLY A 400 16.52 55.08 0.87
#